data_AF-A0A0M3DLI4-F1
#
_entry.id   AF-A0A0M3DLI4-F1
#
_cell.length_a   1.000
_cell.length_b   1.000
_cell.length_c   1.000
_cell.angle_alpha   90.00
_cell.angle_beta   90.00
_cell.angle_gamma   90.00
#
_symmetry.space_group_name_H-M   'P 1'
#
loop_
_entity.id
_entity.type
_entity.pdbx_description
1 polymer ?
#
loop_
_entity_poly.entity_id
_entity_poly.type
_entity_poly.pdbx_seq_one_letter_code
_entity_poly.pdbx_strand_id
1 'polypeptide(L)'
;MEKELSGDIEITDVKTENSQVLNDKEFEFTKVKSIYYKSKTNLEVNDCDELFLNNKAKKLFIKRMGYKSGYEIGDYIDSIYISKEKDGRIINIKLQLSKNKQNHCIEFSIYNDNIGELA
;
A
#
# COMPACT_ATOMS: atom_id res chain seq x y z
N MET A 1 10.51 -18.10 -12.56
CA MET A 1 10.83 -17.98 -11.12
C MET A 1 10.17 -16.70 -10.65
N GLU A 2 8.91 -16.79 -10.23
CA GLU A 2 8.21 -15.67 -9.59
C GLU A 2 8.86 -15.48 -8.23
N LYS A 3 9.44 -14.31 -8.00
CA LYS A 3 9.96 -13.96 -6.67
C LYS A 3 8.74 -13.75 -5.76
N GLU A 4 8.51 -14.68 -4.85
CA GLU A 4 7.69 -14.44 -3.69
C GLU A 4 8.31 -13.26 -2.93
N LEU A 5 7.61 -12.12 -2.91
CA LEU A 5 7.95 -11.02 -2.01
C LEU A 5 7.46 -11.43 -0.61
N SER A 6 8.21 -12.27 0.09
CA SER A 6 8.01 -12.50 1.53
C SER A 6 8.38 -11.20 2.26
N GLY A 7 7.38 -10.34 2.44
CA GLY A 7 7.58 -8.95 2.82
C GLY A 7 7.76 -8.79 4.32
N ASP A 8 8.95 -8.37 4.74
CA ASP A 8 9.22 -7.76 6.05
C ASP A 8 8.50 -6.41 6.21
N ILE A 9 7.29 -6.25 5.68
CA ILE A 9 6.49 -5.03 5.68
C ILE A 9 5.18 -5.31 6.38
N GLU A 10 4.77 -4.39 7.25
CA GLU A 10 3.47 -4.37 7.92
C GLU A 10 2.76 -3.07 7.54
N ILE A 11 1.53 -3.15 7.04
CA ILE A 11 0.68 -1.97 6.83
C ILE A 11 -0.01 -1.62 8.14
N THR A 12 0.37 -0.50 8.74
CA THR A 12 -0.17 -0.05 10.03
C THR A 12 -1.50 0.67 9.82
N ASP A 13 -1.53 1.65 8.93
CA ASP A 13 -2.64 2.57 8.76
C ASP A 13 -2.87 2.89 7.29
N VAL A 14 -4.09 3.28 6.95
CA VAL A 14 -4.43 3.82 5.63
C VAL A 14 -5.20 5.12 5.77
N LYS A 15 -4.91 6.09 4.90
CA LYS A 15 -5.62 7.38 4.87
C LYS A 15 -6.51 7.46 3.65
N THR A 16 -7.80 7.57 3.89
CA THR A 16 -8.82 7.72 2.83
C THR A 16 -8.72 9.09 2.14
N GLU A 17 -9.41 9.26 1.01
CA GLU A 17 -9.51 10.56 0.34
C GLU A 17 -10.14 11.65 1.23
N ASN A 18 -11.03 11.25 2.15
CA ASN A 18 -11.68 12.13 3.12
C ASN A 18 -10.82 12.40 4.36
N SER A 19 -9.54 12.00 4.35
CA SER A 19 -8.60 12.14 5.46
C SER A 19 -8.94 11.36 6.73
N GLN A 20 -9.93 10.46 6.69
CA GLN A 20 -10.12 9.44 7.74
C GLN A 20 -8.97 8.45 7.71
N VAL A 21 -8.46 8.10 8.89
CA VAL A 21 -7.46 7.05 9.09
C VAL A 21 -8.17 5.77 9.48
N LEU A 22 -7.87 4.68 8.78
CA LEU A 22 -8.33 3.33 9.12
C LEU A 22 -7.12 2.51 9.57
N ASN A 23 -7.25 1.87 10.72
CA ASN A 23 -6.25 0.99 11.32
C ASN A 23 -6.84 -0.40 11.65
N ASP A 24 -8.07 -0.65 11.21
CA ASP A 24 -8.74 -1.92 11.39
C ASP A 24 -7.94 -3.04 10.74
N LYS A 25 -7.99 -4.22 11.37
CA LYS A 25 -7.34 -5.42 10.85
C LYS A 25 -8.06 -5.99 9.63
N GLU A 26 -9.34 -5.66 9.45
CA GLU A 26 -10.12 -6.06 8.28
C GLU A 26 -10.98 -4.90 7.79
N PHE A 27 -10.98 -4.70 6.48
CA PHE A 27 -11.87 -3.78 5.80
C PHE A 27 -11.92 -4.08 4.30
N GLU A 28 -13.08 -3.85 3.70
CA GLU A 28 -13.32 -3.98 2.26
C GLU A 28 -12.53 -2.97 1.43
N PHE A 29 -12.43 -3.21 0.13
CA PHE A 29 -11.73 -2.31 -0.80
C PHE A 29 -12.15 -0.85 -0.62
N THR A 30 -11.23 -0.08 -0.06
CA THR A 30 -11.43 1.32 0.27
C THR A 30 -10.48 2.15 -0.56
N LYS A 31 -11.01 3.21 -1.17
CA LYS A 31 -10.20 4.17 -1.93
C LYS A 31 -9.36 5.02 -0.99
N VAL A 32 -8.06 5.05 -1.19
CA VAL A 32 -7.12 5.69 -0.29
C VAL A 32 -6.21 6.68 -1.01
N LYS A 33 -5.75 7.66 -0.25
CA LYS A 33 -4.73 8.62 -0.65
C LYS A 33 -3.34 8.17 -0.22
N SER A 34 -3.24 7.54 0.94
CA SER A 34 -1.96 7.06 1.48
C SER A 34 -2.10 5.71 2.19
N ILE A 35 -1.04 4.93 2.16
CA ILE A 35 -0.86 3.67 2.88
C ILE A 35 0.43 3.82 3.70
N TYR A 36 0.32 3.66 5.02
CA TYR A 36 1.43 3.71 5.95
C TYR A 36 1.91 2.30 6.25
N TYR A 37 3.22 2.11 6.23
CA TYR A 37 3.82 0.81 6.44
C TYR A 37 5.16 0.92 7.16
N LYS A 38 5.54 -0.13 7.88
CA LYS A 38 6.82 -0.23 8.58
C LYS A 38 7.46 -1.59 8.33
N SER A 39 8.74 -1.70 8.64
CA SER A 39 9.40 -3.00 8.59
C SER A 39 9.04 -3.85 9.81
N LYS A 40 8.76 -5.15 9.62
CA LYS A 40 8.55 -6.10 10.72
C LYS A 40 9.83 -6.41 11.50
N THR A 41 10.98 -6.32 10.84
CA THR A 41 12.28 -6.73 11.41
C THR A 41 13.05 -5.57 12.02
N ASN A 42 12.66 -4.32 11.74
CA ASN A 42 13.32 -3.12 12.28
C ASN A 42 12.49 -2.51 13.43
N LEU A 43 12.57 -3.13 14.61
CA LEU A 43 11.81 -2.78 15.82
C LEU A 43 12.27 -1.47 16.49
N GLU A 44 13.41 -0.92 16.10
CA GLU A 44 13.98 0.28 16.74
C GLU A 44 13.35 1.59 16.25
N VAL A 45 12.60 1.55 15.15
CA VAL A 45 12.03 2.75 14.52
C VAL A 45 10.51 2.70 14.61
N ASN A 46 9.94 3.52 15.51
CA ASN A 46 8.48 3.71 15.63
C ASN A 46 7.87 4.48 14.43
N ASP A 47 8.68 4.86 13.44
CA ASP A 47 8.25 5.68 12.31
C ASP A 47 7.79 4.82 11.12
N CYS A 48 6.72 5.25 10.44
CA CYS A 48 6.11 4.54 9.30
C CYS A 48 6.40 5.24 7.98
N ASP A 49 6.92 4.51 7.00
CA ASP A 49 7.01 4.97 5.61
C ASP A 49 5.60 5.15 5.01
N GLU A 50 5.51 5.99 3.98
CA GLU A 50 4.24 6.34 3.34
C GLU A 50 4.30 6.09 1.83
N LEU A 51 3.39 5.26 1.33
CA LEU A 51 3.04 5.18 -0.09
C LEU A 51 1.86 6.12 -0.32
N PHE A 52 2.01 7.17 -1.14
CA PHE A 52 0.94 8.15 -1.35
C PHE A 52 0.72 8.51 -2.81
N LEU A 53 -0.53 8.80 -3.14
CA LEU A 53 -0.95 9.29 -4.44
C LEU A 53 -0.96 10.82 -4.46
N ASN A 54 -0.20 11.41 -5.39
CA ASN A 54 -0.39 12.81 -5.75
C ASN A 54 -1.49 12.91 -6.81
N ASN A 55 -2.74 13.12 -6.38
CA ASN A 55 -3.90 13.22 -7.27
C ASN A 55 -3.78 14.32 -8.34
N LYS A 56 -3.03 15.40 -8.08
CA LYS A 56 -2.82 16.47 -9.07
C LYS A 56 -1.90 16.03 -10.19
N ALA A 57 -0.83 15.33 -9.84
CA ALA A 57 0.18 14.88 -10.78
C ALA A 57 -0.11 13.47 -11.35
N LYS A 58 -1.11 12.77 -10.79
CA LYS A 58 -1.48 11.38 -11.12
C LYS A 58 -0.30 10.41 -11.01
N LYS A 59 0.49 10.61 -9.95
CA LYS A 59 1.76 9.91 -9.71
C LYS A 59 1.81 9.34 -8.30
N LEU A 60 2.37 8.15 -8.19
CA LEU A 60 2.54 7.41 -6.95
C LEU A 60 3.95 7.63 -6.41
N PHE A 61 4.05 7.87 -5.11
CA PHE A 61 5.31 8.19 -4.44
C PHE A 61 5.51 7.32 -3.22
N ILE A 62 6.77 6.98 -2.94
CA ILE A 62 7.21 6.49 -1.63
C ILE A 62 7.92 7.62 -0.92
N LYS A 63 7.48 7.93 0.30
CA LYS A 63 8.18 8.81 1.24
C LYS A 63 8.66 8.00 2.42
N ARG A 64 9.98 7.96 2.58
CA ARG A 64 10.61 7.37 3.75
C ARG A 64 10.63 8.35 4.90
N MET A 65 10.40 7.87 6.11
CA MET A 65 10.50 8.72 7.30
C MET A 65 11.92 9.26 7.48
N GLY A 66 12.02 10.50 7.97
CA GLY A 66 13.28 11.25 8.08
C GLY A 66 13.73 11.95 6.79
N TYR A 67 13.15 11.62 5.62
CA TYR A 67 13.45 12.30 4.36
C TYR A 67 12.43 13.41 4.06
N LYS A 68 12.93 14.58 3.68
CA LYS A 68 12.08 15.73 3.31
C LYS A 68 11.29 15.50 2.02
N SER A 69 11.78 14.62 1.15
CA SER A 69 11.20 14.34 -0.17
C SER A 69 10.95 12.85 -0.36
N GLY A 70 9.79 12.49 -0.91
CA GLY A 70 9.56 11.17 -1.47
C GLY A 70 10.11 11.04 -2.90
N TYR A 71 10.17 9.82 -3.40
CA TYR A 71 10.53 9.54 -4.79
C TYR A 71 9.34 8.92 -5.54
N GLU A 72 9.25 9.22 -6.82
CA GLU A 72 8.19 8.72 -7.70
C GLU A 72 8.43 7.25 -8.04
N ILE A 73 7.38 6.44 -8.00
CA ILE A 73 7.42 5.02 -8.34
C ILE A 73 6.34 4.58 -9.33
N GLY A 74 5.43 5.48 -9.71
CA GLY A 74 4.37 5.18 -10.66
C GLY A 74 3.80 6.43 -11.29
N ASP A 75 3.46 6.33 -12.56
CA ASP A 75 2.86 7.40 -13.36
C ASP A 75 1.48 6.95 -13.88
N TYR A 76 0.63 7.91 -14.23
CA TYR A 76 -0.74 7.68 -14.71
C TYR A 76 -1.66 6.95 -13.73
N ILE A 77 -1.41 7.08 -12.42
CA ILE A 77 -2.23 6.46 -11.37
C ILE A 77 -3.40 7.39 -11.05
N ASP A 78 -4.62 6.90 -11.27
CA ASP A 78 -5.84 7.63 -10.95
C ASP A 78 -6.29 7.42 -9.51
N SER A 79 -6.15 6.20 -9.00
CA SER A 79 -6.69 5.81 -7.70
C SER A 79 -5.97 4.58 -7.16
N ILE A 80 -5.86 4.53 -5.84
CA ILE A 80 -5.40 3.37 -5.08
C ILE A 80 -6.60 2.87 -4.28
N TYR A 81 -6.84 1.56 -4.29
CA TYR A 81 -7.73 0.90 -3.37
C TYR A 81 -6.96 -0.16 -2.61
N ILE A 82 -7.33 -0.37 -1.36
CA ILE A 82 -6.74 -1.37 -0.49
C ILE A 82 -7.84 -2.06 0.32
N SER A 83 -7.71 -3.36 0.54
CA SER A 83 -8.48 -4.12 1.53
C SER A 83 -7.52 -4.85 2.48
N LYS A 84 -8.01 -5.17 3.67
CA LYS A 84 -7.37 -6.10 4.60
C LYS A 84 -8.34 -7.22 4.93
N GLU A 85 -7.86 -8.46 4.89
CA GLU A 85 -8.64 -9.67 5.10
C GLU A 85 -7.87 -10.64 6.01
N LYS A 86 -8.60 -11.56 6.65
CA LYS A 86 -8.03 -12.61 7.52
C LYS A 86 -7.17 -12.04 8.64
N ASP A 87 -7.73 -11.15 9.47
CA ASP A 87 -7.05 -10.47 10.57
C ASP A 87 -5.80 -9.68 10.12
N GLY A 88 -5.85 -9.10 8.91
CA GLY A 88 -4.75 -8.32 8.33
C GLY A 88 -3.64 -9.16 7.71
N ARG A 89 -3.83 -10.48 7.58
CA ARG A 89 -2.84 -11.38 6.98
C ARG A 89 -2.77 -11.28 5.46
N ILE A 90 -3.88 -10.92 4.83
CA ILE A 90 -3.95 -10.69 3.39
C ILE A 90 -4.27 -9.22 3.17
N ILE A 91 -3.42 -8.55 2.42
CA ILE A 91 -3.63 -7.19 1.98
C ILE A 91 -3.78 -7.24 0.46
N ASN A 92 -4.89 -6.75 -0.06
CA ASN A 92 -5.07 -6.61 -1.51
C ASN A 92 -4.94 -5.15 -1.90
N ILE A 93 -4.13 -4.85 -2.91
CA ILE A 93 -3.96 -3.49 -3.45
C ILE A 93 -4.39 -3.50 -4.91
N LYS A 94 -5.22 -2.51 -5.26
CA LYS A 94 -5.71 -2.27 -6.61
C LYS A 94 -5.33 -0.86 -7.05
N LEU A 95 -4.65 -0.78 -8.19
CA LEU A 95 -4.27 0.48 -8.84
C LEU A 95 -5.11 0.66 -10.11
N GLN A 96 -5.81 1.78 -10.20
CA GLN A 96 -6.47 2.20 -11.43
C GLN A 96 -5.58 3.20 -12.16
N LEU A 97 -5.38 2.97 -13.45
CA LEU A 97 -4.52 3.79 -14.31
C LEU A 97 -5.29 4.25 -15.55
N SER A 98 -5.00 5.47 -16.02
CA SER A 98 -5.49 5.93 -17.31
C SER A 98 -4.43 6.68 -18.12
N LYS A 99 -4.32 6.32 -19.40
CA LYS A 99 -3.45 6.99 -20.36
C LYS A 99 -4.07 6.94 -21.75
N ASN A 100 -4.10 8.08 -22.45
CA ASN A 100 -4.61 8.17 -23.83
C ASN A 100 -6.01 7.54 -24.02
N LYS A 101 -6.93 7.78 -23.07
CA LYS A 101 -8.31 7.20 -23.02
C LYS A 101 -8.37 5.68 -22.84
N GLN A 102 -7.25 5.02 -22.54
CA GLN A 102 -7.22 3.63 -22.13
C GLN A 102 -7.20 3.56 -20.59
N ASN A 103 -8.02 2.66 -20.05
CA ASN A 103 -8.09 2.41 -18.61
C ASN A 103 -7.51 1.03 -18.33
N HIS A 104 -6.66 0.94 -17.31
CA HIS A 104 -6.06 -0.31 -16.87
C HIS A 104 -6.21 -0.48 -15.36
N CYS A 105 -6.19 -1.73 -14.92
CA CYS A 105 -6.32 -2.10 -13.53
C CYS A 105 -5.24 -3.13 -13.20
N ILE A 106 -4.41 -2.82 -12.21
CA ILE A 106 -3.40 -3.74 -11.68
C ILE A 106 -3.83 -4.11 -10.27
N GLU A 107 -3.92 -5.40 -9.99
CA GLU A 107 -4.28 -5.93 -8.67
C GLU A 107 -3.19 -6.90 -8.22
N PHE A 108 -2.77 -6.77 -6.95
CA PHE A 108 -1.80 -7.66 -6.35
C PHE A 108 -2.06 -7.80 -4.85
N SER A 109 -1.61 -8.92 -4.29
CA SER A 109 -1.78 -9.26 -2.88
C SER A 109 -0.44 -9.30 -2.16
N ILE A 110 -0.42 -8.84 -0.91
CA ILE A 110 0.69 -8.98 0.01
C ILE A 110 0.23 -9.91 1.14
N TYR A 111 1.04 -10.94 1.40
CA TYR A 111 0.80 -11.90 2.47
C TYR A 111 1.72 -11.57 3.64
N ASN A 112 1.12 -11.35 4.82
CA ASN A 112 1.84 -10.93 6.01
C ASN A 112 2.43 -12.10 6.81
N ASP A 113 2.05 -13.34 6.52
CA ASP A 113 2.59 -14.55 7.13
C ASP A 113 3.56 -15.25 6.16
N ASN A 114 4.53 -15.98 6.71
CA ASN A 114 5.21 -17.02 5.93
C ASN A 114 4.14 -18.05 5.54
N ILE A 115 3.88 -18.22 4.24
CA ILE A 115 2.93 -19.21 3.69
C ILE A 115 3.41 -20.67 3.97
N GLY A 116 4.49 -20.86 4.75
CA GLY A 116 5.08 -22.15 5.11
C GLY A 116 4.56 -22.80 6.41
N GLU A 117 3.67 -22.18 7.18
CA GLU A 117 3.06 -22.79 8.39
C GLU A 117 1.55 -23.02 8.25
N LEU A 118 1.13 -23.50 7.08
CA LEU A 118 -0.15 -24.20 6.94
C LEU A 118 0.16 -25.67 6.59
N ALA A 119 0.56 -26.42 7.61
CA ALA A 119 0.59 -27.87 7.63
C ALA A 119 -0.31 -28.38 8.76
#